data_AF-A0A849ZIR0-F1
#
_entry.id   AF-A0A849ZIR0-F1
#
_cell.length_a   1.000
_cell.length_b   1.000
_cell.length_c   1.000
_cell.angle_alpha   90.00
_cell.angle_beta   90.00
_cell.angle_gamma   90.00
#
_symmetry.space_group_name_H-M   'P 1'
#
loop_
_entity.id
_entity.type
_entity.pdbx_description
1 polymer ?
#
loop_
_entity_poly.entity_id
_entity_poly.type
_entity_poly.pdbx_seq_one_letter_code
_entity_poly.pdbx_strand_id
1 'polypeptide(L)'
;MRYLTTIFGAITLAGCVGSIGEKPDGDDVFDGTDPSDPRLEARVWRLTPTQYNTEVQRFFPGAPAVNLPEGSSEYGITNISSAARIDLGNASQFIDAARSIGTWASEQGASAARCDTFGTPACIDTFLGWFPEAAYRRPLTDAEKTELRSVYDDTVGTYGEAWAFSALVRTVLLSPQFL
;
A
#
# COMPACT_ATOMS: atom_id res chain seq x y z
N MET A 1 -43.76 41.52 4.34
CA MET A 1 -44.11 40.53 5.37
C MET A 1 -44.29 39.16 4.74
N ARG A 2 -43.32 38.25 4.95
CA ARG A 2 -43.46 36.77 5.00
C ARG A 2 -42.04 36.20 5.11
N TYR A 3 -41.68 35.80 6.33
CA TYR A 3 -40.41 35.15 6.67
C TYR A 3 -40.50 33.66 6.31
N LEU A 4 -39.50 33.13 5.58
CA LEU A 4 -39.32 31.70 5.36
C LEU A 4 -38.20 31.23 6.28
N THR A 5 -38.55 30.43 7.28
CA THR A 5 -37.63 29.86 8.27
C THR A 5 -37.15 28.50 7.78
N THR A 6 -35.88 28.38 7.42
CA THR A 6 -35.25 27.13 6.99
C THR A 6 -34.81 26.32 8.21
N ILE A 7 -35.38 25.13 8.39
CA ILE A 7 -35.05 24.18 9.45
C ILE A 7 -33.81 23.37 9.03
N PHE A 8 -32.71 23.51 9.79
CA PHE A 8 -31.55 22.60 9.71
C PHE A 8 -31.85 21.34 10.53
N GLY A 9 -32.02 20.21 9.86
CA GLY A 9 -32.12 18.89 10.49
C GLY A 9 -30.72 18.33 10.77
N ALA A 10 -30.36 18.20 12.04
CA ALA A 10 -29.17 17.48 12.47
C ALA A 10 -29.39 15.96 12.36
N ILE A 11 -28.67 15.30 11.46
CA ILE A 11 -28.64 13.84 11.36
C ILE A 11 -27.58 13.34 12.33
N THR A 12 -28.00 12.76 13.45
CA THR A 12 -27.12 12.07 14.39
C THR A 12 -26.78 10.68 13.86
N LEU A 13 -25.52 10.47 13.48
CA LEU A 13 -24.95 9.16 13.18
C LEU A 13 -24.96 8.30 14.45
N ALA A 14 -25.91 7.37 14.53
CA ALA A 14 -25.87 6.28 15.49
C ALA A 14 -24.83 5.25 15.01
N GLY A 15 -23.60 5.36 15.50
CA GLY A 15 -22.59 4.31 15.31
C GLY A 15 -22.96 3.06 16.08
N CYS A 16 -22.84 1.89 15.46
CA CYS A 16 -22.97 0.62 16.15
C CYS A 16 -21.84 0.50 17.18
N VAL A 17 -22.19 0.53 18.48
CA VAL A 17 -21.29 0.12 19.55
C VAL A 17 -21.32 -1.40 19.58
N GLY A 18 -20.30 -2.04 19.01
CA GLY A 18 -20.06 -3.47 19.21
C GLY A 18 -19.50 -3.68 20.61
N SER A 19 -20.26 -4.33 21.49
CA SER A 19 -19.74 -4.88 22.73
C SER A 19 -19.02 -6.19 22.39
N ILE A 20 -17.69 -6.18 22.43
CA ILE A 20 -16.91 -7.41 22.47
C ILE A 20 -17.07 -7.91 23.91
N GLY A 21 -17.70 -9.06 24.10
CA GLY A 21 -18.06 -9.60 25.41
C GLY A 21 -16.87 -9.66 26.38
N GLU A 22 -17.17 -9.66 27.68
CA GLU A 22 -16.18 -9.77 28.75
C GLU A 22 -15.18 -10.90 28.46
N LYS A 23 -13.88 -10.58 28.59
CA LYS A 23 -12.80 -11.55 28.51
C LYS A 23 -13.08 -12.62 29.57
N PRO A 24 -13.18 -13.91 29.23
CA PRO A 24 -13.35 -14.95 30.23
C PRO A 24 -12.18 -14.86 31.23
N ASP A 25 -12.50 -14.90 32.52
CA ASP A 25 -11.53 -14.98 33.61
C ASP A 25 -10.78 -16.31 33.53
N GLY A 26 -9.74 -16.31 32.71
CA GLY A 26 -8.80 -17.38 32.50
C GLY A 26 -7.55 -16.78 31.89
N ASP A 27 -6.41 -17.01 32.51
CA ASP A 27 -5.07 -16.57 32.09
C ASP A 27 -4.61 -17.19 30.75
N ASP A 28 -5.54 -17.69 29.93
CA ASP A 28 -5.29 -17.98 28.54
C ASP A 28 -5.33 -16.65 27.77
N VAL A 29 -4.21 -15.93 27.88
CA VAL A 29 -3.81 -14.97 26.87
C VAL A 29 -3.74 -15.76 25.57
N PHE A 30 -4.83 -15.73 24.79
CA PHE A 30 -4.75 -15.96 23.35
C PHE A 30 -3.91 -14.82 22.78
N ASP A 31 -2.61 -14.92 23.04
CA ASP A 31 -1.57 -14.31 22.24
C ASP A 31 -1.82 -14.81 20.83
N GLY A 32 -2.10 -13.90 19.91
CA GLY A 32 -2.20 -14.26 18.50
C GLY A 32 -0.96 -15.07 18.14
N THR A 33 -1.09 -16.05 17.27
CA THR A 33 0.03 -16.93 16.96
C THR A 33 1.22 -16.07 16.50
N ASP A 34 2.36 -16.21 17.19
CA ASP A 34 3.56 -15.42 16.91
C ASP A 34 3.88 -15.53 15.40
N PRO A 35 3.86 -14.42 14.63
CA PRO A 35 4.13 -14.45 13.20
C PRO A 35 5.55 -14.93 12.87
N SER A 36 6.43 -15.02 13.88
CA SER A 36 7.77 -15.59 13.80
C SER A 36 7.87 -17.04 14.30
N ASP A 37 6.76 -17.69 14.71
CA ASP A 37 6.77 -19.12 15.07
C ASP A 37 7.18 -19.97 13.86
N PRO A 38 8.33 -20.66 13.88
CA PRO A 38 8.80 -21.46 12.75
C PRO A 38 7.90 -22.65 12.42
N ARG A 39 6.93 -22.98 13.29
CA ARG A 39 5.89 -23.98 12.99
C ARG A 39 4.85 -23.44 12.01
N LEU A 40 4.71 -22.12 11.90
CA LEU A 40 3.90 -21.49 10.89
C LEU A 40 4.75 -21.23 9.66
N GLU A 41 4.32 -21.73 8.51
CA GLU A 41 4.93 -21.33 7.25
C GLU A 41 4.79 -19.82 7.07
N ALA A 42 5.89 -19.13 6.72
CA ALA A 42 5.84 -17.71 6.38
C ALA A 42 4.90 -17.49 5.18
N ARG A 43 3.89 -16.63 5.35
CA ARG A 43 2.89 -16.34 4.31
C ARG A 43 2.80 -14.84 4.12
N VAL A 44 2.99 -14.40 2.88
CA VAL A 44 2.66 -13.04 2.46
C VAL A 44 1.25 -13.09 1.87
N TRP A 45 0.36 -12.24 2.38
CA TRP A 45 -1.00 -12.11 1.86
C TRP A 45 -0.98 -11.23 0.63
N ARG A 46 -0.54 -11.79 -0.50
CA ARG A 46 -0.42 -11.00 -1.72
C ARG A 46 -1.78 -10.63 -2.34
N LEU A 47 -1.86 -9.45 -2.92
CA LEU A 47 -2.94 -9.03 -3.81
C LEU A 47 -2.97 -9.96 -5.03
N THR A 48 -4.17 -10.31 -5.48
CA THR A 48 -4.34 -10.94 -6.80
C THR A 48 -3.89 -9.97 -7.89
N PRO A 49 -3.54 -10.45 -9.10
CA PRO A 49 -3.16 -9.57 -10.21
C PRO A 49 -4.20 -8.48 -10.51
N THR A 50 -5.50 -8.82 -10.41
CA THR A 50 -6.59 -7.85 -10.58
C THR A 50 -6.62 -6.81 -9.47
N GLN A 51 -6.44 -7.21 -8.21
CA GLN A 51 -6.38 -6.29 -7.08
C GLN A 51 -5.16 -5.37 -7.18
N TYR A 52 -3.99 -5.92 -7.49
CA TYR A 52 -2.75 -5.14 -7.67
C TYR A 52 -2.93 -4.05 -8.73
N ASN A 53 -3.44 -4.41 -9.91
CA ASN A 53 -3.69 -3.45 -10.98
C ASN A 53 -4.75 -2.40 -10.58
N THR A 54 -5.81 -2.80 -9.88
CA THR A 54 -6.85 -1.88 -9.40
C THR A 54 -6.29 -0.86 -8.41
N GLU A 55 -5.47 -1.29 -7.46
CA GLU A 55 -4.81 -0.40 -6.50
C GLU A 55 -3.83 0.54 -7.21
N VAL A 56 -3.03 0.03 -8.16
CA VAL A 56 -2.13 0.86 -8.96
C VAL A 56 -2.91 1.92 -9.73
N GLN A 57 -4.01 1.57 -10.39
CA GLN A 57 -4.86 2.55 -11.07
C GLN A 57 -5.49 3.58 -10.11
N ARG A 58 -5.83 3.17 -8.88
CA ARG A 58 -6.37 4.07 -7.85
C ARG A 58 -5.37 5.16 -7.47
N PHE A 59 -4.08 4.83 -7.36
CA PHE A 59 -3.04 5.80 -7.02
C PHE A 59 -2.54 6.57 -8.24
N PHE A 60 -2.39 5.86 -9.35
CA PHE A 60 -1.76 6.29 -10.58
C PHE A 60 -2.69 6.03 -11.78
N PRO A 61 -3.75 6.84 -11.96
CA PRO A 61 -4.65 6.68 -13.11
C PRO A 61 -3.88 6.77 -14.42
N GLY A 62 -4.00 5.74 -15.26
CA GLY A 62 -3.29 5.65 -16.55
C GLY A 62 -1.94 4.93 -16.50
N ALA A 63 -1.53 4.42 -15.34
CA ALA A 63 -0.38 3.53 -15.24
C ALA A 63 -0.56 2.28 -16.11
N PRO A 64 0.52 1.66 -16.61
CA PRO A 64 0.41 0.41 -17.37
C PRO A 64 -0.14 -0.71 -16.48
N ALA A 65 -1.05 -1.52 -17.02
CA ALA A 65 -1.44 -2.77 -16.37
C ALA A 65 -0.27 -3.77 -16.46
N VAL A 66 -0.04 -4.49 -15.37
CA VAL A 66 1.01 -5.50 -15.26
C VAL A 66 0.43 -6.90 -15.27
N ASN A 67 1.13 -7.83 -15.91
CA ASN A 67 0.76 -9.25 -15.91
C ASN A 67 1.52 -9.94 -14.78
N LEU A 68 0.82 -10.21 -13.68
CA LEU A 68 1.37 -10.92 -12.53
C LEU A 68 0.86 -12.37 -12.52
N PRO A 69 1.65 -13.32 -11.99
CA PRO A 69 1.22 -14.71 -11.95
C PRO A 69 0.07 -14.88 -10.96
N GLU A 70 -0.99 -15.53 -11.41
CA GLU A 70 -2.13 -15.89 -10.56
C GLU A 70 -1.68 -16.82 -9.42
N GLY A 71 -2.34 -16.72 -8.27
CA GLY A 71 -2.27 -17.76 -7.26
C GLY A 71 -3.01 -19.01 -7.75
N SER A 72 -2.63 -20.20 -7.28
CA SER A 72 -3.45 -21.38 -7.52
C SER A 72 -4.78 -21.22 -6.79
N SER A 73 -5.89 -21.34 -7.52
CA SER A 73 -7.22 -21.36 -6.90
C SER A 73 -7.44 -22.71 -6.22
N GLU A 74 -7.72 -22.71 -4.93
CA GLU A 74 -8.23 -23.89 -4.24
C GLU A 74 -9.71 -23.65 -3.95
N TYR A 75 -10.58 -24.58 -4.35
CA TYR A 75 -12.04 -24.46 -4.16
C TYR A 75 -12.68 -23.18 -4.74
N GLY A 76 -12.06 -22.60 -5.79
CA GLY A 76 -12.52 -21.35 -6.41
C GLY A 76 -12.13 -20.08 -5.63
N ILE A 77 -11.30 -20.21 -4.60
CA ILE A 77 -10.77 -19.09 -3.81
C ILE A 77 -9.35 -18.78 -4.31
N THR A 78 -9.13 -17.56 -4.78
CA THR A 78 -7.87 -17.14 -5.44
C THR A 78 -6.92 -16.37 -4.51
N ASN A 79 -7.32 -16.08 -3.27
CA ASN A 79 -6.54 -15.34 -2.28
C ASN A 79 -6.05 -16.20 -1.10
N ILE A 80 -5.92 -17.51 -1.31
CA ILE A 80 -5.39 -18.42 -0.28
C ILE A 80 -3.88 -18.19 -0.17
N SER A 81 -3.42 -17.68 0.98
CA SER A 81 -2.02 -17.28 1.19
C SER A 81 -1.02 -18.45 1.05
N SER A 82 -1.41 -19.68 1.36
CA SER A 82 -0.57 -20.87 1.14
C SER A 82 -0.40 -21.25 -0.33
N ALA A 83 -1.34 -20.86 -1.18
CA ALA A 83 -1.37 -21.12 -2.62
C ALA A 83 -0.83 -19.94 -3.45
N ALA A 84 -0.88 -18.73 -2.89
CA ALA A 84 -0.37 -17.50 -3.48
C ALA A 84 1.05 -17.16 -2.98
N ARG A 85 1.98 -18.13 -2.97
CA ARG A 85 3.36 -17.91 -2.51
C ARG A 85 4.16 -17.04 -3.48
N ILE A 86 5.09 -16.25 -2.96
CA ILE A 86 6.16 -15.62 -3.76
C ILE A 86 7.35 -16.57 -3.74
N ASP A 87 7.77 -17.02 -4.92
CA ASP A 87 8.94 -17.87 -5.13
C ASP A 87 9.95 -17.16 -6.03
N LEU A 88 11.14 -17.72 -6.20
CA LEU A 88 12.18 -17.12 -7.05
C LEU A 88 11.75 -16.95 -8.51
N GLY A 89 10.84 -17.79 -9.01
CA GLY A 89 10.35 -17.74 -10.39
C GLY A 89 9.34 -16.63 -10.63
N ASN A 90 8.55 -16.26 -9.62
CA ASN A 90 7.58 -15.17 -9.73
C ASN A 90 8.03 -13.83 -9.13
N ALA A 91 9.02 -13.82 -8.22
CA ALA A 91 9.53 -12.59 -7.61
C ALA A 91 10.07 -11.59 -8.65
N SER A 92 10.71 -12.08 -9.71
CA SER A 92 11.18 -11.27 -10.83
C SER A 92 10.03 -10.51 -11.52
N GLN A 93 8.86 -11.13 -11.67
CA GLN A 93 7.69 -10.52 -12.30
C GLN A 93 7.14 -9.36 -11.46
N PHE A 94 7.15 -9.49 -10.12
CA PHE A 94 6.80 -8.38 -9.22
C PHE A 94 7.81 -7.25 -9.29
N ILE A 95 9.11 -7.57 -9.33
CA ILE A 95 10.17 -6.57 -9.47
C ILE A 95 10.03 -5.81 -10.79
N ASP A 96 9.76 -6.52 -11.88
CA ASP A 96 9.60 -5.92 -13.21
C ASP A 96 8.32 -5.10 -13.30
N ALA A 97 7.22 -5.57 -12.71
CA ALA A 97 5.97 -4.81 -12.58
C ALA A 97 6.18 -3.50 -11.82
N ALA A 98 6.74 -3.57 -10.62
CA ALA A 98 7.05 -2.40 -9.82
C ALA A 98 8.00 -1.45 -10.56
N ARG A 99 9.01 -1.99 -11.27
CA ARG A 99 9.94 -1.19 -12.08
C ARG A 99 9.21 -0.45 -13.20
N SER A 100 8.37 -1.14 -13.96
CA SER A 100 7.58 -0.52 -15.03
C SER A 100 6.68 0.60 -14.51
N ILE A 101 6.02 0.40 -13.38
CA ILE A 101 5.16 1.41 -12.76
C ILE A 101 5.98 2.58 -12.23
N GLY A 102 7.10 2.32 -11.55
CA GLY A 102 7.98 3.37 -11.05
C GLY A 102 8.58 4.23 -12.16
N THR A 103 8.99 3.62 -13.28
CA THR A 103 9.46 4.35 -14.47
C THR A 103 8.34 5.23 -15.03
N TRP A 104 7.16 4.67 -15.27
CA TRP A 104 6.00 5.44 -15.73
C TRP A 104 5.67 6.61 -14.79
N ALA A 105 5.66 6.38 -13.48
CA ALA A 105 5.36 7.42 -12.50
C ALA A 105 6.39 8.56 -12.53
N SER A 106 7.67 8.23 -12.73
CA SER A 106 8.72 9.24 -12.89
C SER A 106 8.58 10.08 -14.17
N GLU A 107 8.08 9.49 -15.26
CA GLU A 107 7.80 10.21 -16.51
C GLU A 107 6.61 11.17 -16.36
N GLN A 108 5.63 10.82 -15.54
CA GLN A 108 4.52 11.71 -15.18
C GLN A 108 4.94 12.83 -14.22
N GLY A 109 6.01 12.61 -13.46
CA GLY A 109 6.65 13.60 -12.60
C GLY A 109 5.72 14.16 -11.52
N ALA A 110 5.50 15.48 -11.56
CA ALA A 110 4.75 16.22 -10.54
C ALA A 110 3.31 15.70 -10.35
N SER A 111 2.66 15.24 -11.43
CA SER A 111 1.28 14.76 -11.38
C SER A 111 1.16 13.43 -10.62
N ALA A 112 2.06 12.47 -10.87
CA ALA A 112 2.11 11.21 -10.13
C ALA A 112 2.58 11.41 -8.69
N ALA A 113 3.51 12.34 -8.44
CA ALA A 113 3.96 12.70 -7.10
C ALA A 113 2.94 13.53 -6.30
N ARG A 114 1.89 14.04 -6.95
CA ARG A 114 0.88 14.97 -6.40
C ARG A 114 1.49 16.24 -5.79
N CYS A 115 2.49 16.79 -6.45
CA CYS A 115 3.21 17.99 -6.02
C CYS A 115 3.21 19.05 -7.14
N ASP A 116 3.63 20.27 -6.82
CA ASP A 116 3.69 21.35 -7.83
C ASP A 116 4.96 21.29 -8.67
N THR A 117 6.12 21.05 -8.05
CA THR A 117 7.44 21.07 -8.71
C THR A 117 8.19 19.77 -8.45
N PHE A 118 8.29 18.95 -9.49
CA PHE A 118 9.00 17.67 -9.45
C PHE A 118 10.51 17.86 -9.18
N GLY A 119 11.13 16.85 -8.56
CA GLY A 119 12.57 16.84 -8.26
C GLY A 119 12.99 17.68 -7.04
N THR A 120 12.04 18.30 -6.33
CA THR A 120 12.34 19.05 -5.11
C THR A 120 12.17 18.18 -3.86
N PRO A 121 12.93 18.43 -2.77
CA PRO A 121 12.73 17.72 -1.50
C PRO A 121 11.28 17.84 -0.98
N ALA A 122 10.66 19.02 -1.13
CA ALA A 122 9.28 19.25 -0.74
C ALA A 122 8.29 18.35 -1.52
N CYS A 123 8.53 18.11 -2.80
CA CYS A 123 7.70 17.19 -3.59
C CYS A 123 7.78 15.76 -3.05
N ILE A 124 8.97 15.31 -2.67
CA ILE A 124 9.16 13.99 -2.06
C ILE A 124 8.46 13.90 -0.71
N ASP A 125 8.50 14.96 0.10
CA ASP A 125 7.79 15.01 1.38
C ASP A 125 6.26 14.97 1.20
N THR A 126 5.73 15.64 0.17
CA THR A 126 4.31 15.54 -0.21
C THR A 126 3.97 14.11 -0.62
N PHE A 127 4.78 13.49 -1.47
CA PHE A 127 4.56 12.11 -1.91
C PHE A 127 4.61 11.12 -0.75
N LEU A 128 5.60 11.22 0.13
CA LEU A 128 5.75 10.36 1.32
C LEU A 128 4.65 10.59 2.37
N GLY A 129 4.02 11.76 2.38
CA GLY A 129 2.86 12.03 3.22
C GLY A 129 1.56 11.40 2.71
N TRP A 130 1.50 10.99 1.44
CA TRP A 130 0.31 10.47 0.81
C TRP A 130 0.43 8.99 0.41
N PHE A 131 1.41 8.65 -0.43
CA PHE A 131 1.41 7.39 -1.15
C PHE A 131 1.59 6.17 -0.25
N PRO A 132 2.62 6.10 0.63
CA PRO A 132 2.77 4.93 1.50
C PRO A 132 1.61 4.77 2.49
N GLU A 133 1.09 5.87 3.03
CA GLU A 133 -0.10 5.86 3.90
C GLU A 133 -1.34 5.34 3.19
N ALA A 134 -1.52 5.67 1.91
CA ALA A 134 -2.66 5.22 1.12
C ALA A 134 -2.49 3.79 0.57
N ALA A 135 -1.24 3.34 0.39
CA ALA A 135 -0.87 2.05 -0.18
C ALA A 135 -0.80 0.93 0.86
N TYR A 136 -0.30 1.23 2.06
CA TYR A 136 -0.16 0.22 3.10
C TYR A 136 -1.51 -0.10 3.74
N ARG A 137 -1.71 -1.38 4.07
CA ARG A 137 -2.93 -1.85 4.76
C ARG A 137 -2.94 -1.54 6.26
N ARG A 138 -1.96 -0.78 6.74
CA ARG A 138 -1.83 -0.29 8.12
C ARG A 138 -1.25 1.12 8.13
N PRO A 139 -1.37 1.85 9.24
CA PRO A 139 -0.75 3.16 9.38
C PRO A 139 0.77 3.11 9.13
N LEU A 140 1.28 4.10 8.41
CA LEU A 140 2.70 4.31 8.20
C LEU A 140 3.34 4.81 9.50
N THR A 141 4.46 4.21 9.90
CA THR A 141 5.23 4.69 11.05
C THR A 141 6.24 5.77 10.65
N ASP A 142 6.66 6.60 11.61
CA ASP A 142 7.69 7.62 11.38
C ASP A 142 9.04 6.99 10.98
N ALA A 143 9.36 5.81 11.54
CA ALA A 143 10.56 5.05 11.18
C ALA A 143 10.52 4.64 9.71
N GLU A 144 9.41 4.05 9.24
CA GLU A 144 9.27 3.66 7.83
C GLU A 144 9.28 4.86 6.89
N LYS A 145 8.64 5.98 7.28
CA LYS A 145 8.71 7.20 6.48
C LYS A 145 10.16 7.69 6.33
N THR A 146 10.96 7.57 7.39
CA THR A 146 12.38 7.91 7.39
C THR A 146 13.19 6.97 6.50
N GLU A 147 12.94 5.66 6.57
CA GLU A 147 13.58 4.67 5.70
C GLU A 147 13.22 4.86 4.22
N LEU A 148 11.96 5.16 3.93
CA LEU A 148 11.52 5.49 2.57
C LEU A 148 12.19 6.78 2.07
N ARG A 149 12.35 7.78 2.93
CA ARG A 149 13.08 9.00 2.60
C ARG A 149 14.55 8.71 2.29
N SER A 150 15.20 7.85 3.06
CA SER A 150 16.62 7.51 2.82
C SER A 150 16.81 6.82 1.47
N VAL A 151 15.86 6.00 0.99
CA VAL A 151 15.93 5.43 -0.37
C VAL A 151 16.06 6.51 -1.44
N TYR A 152 15.31 7.61 -1.32
CA TYR A 152 15.41 8.73 -2.27
C TYR A 152 16.76 9.45 -2.11
N ASP A 153 17.11 9.84 -0.88
CA ASP A 153 18.31 10.63 -0.59
C ASP A 153 19.61 9.89 -0.98
N ASP A 154 19.67 8.58 -0.77
CA ASP A 154 20.83 7.74 -1.12
C ASP A 154 21.03 7.59 -2.63
N THR A 155 19.95 7.75 -3.40
CA THR A 155 19.95 7.42 -4.84
C THR A 155 19.95 8.64 -5.74
N VAL A 156 19.38 9.77 -5.30
CA VAL A 156 19.24 10.98 -6.10
C VAL A 156 20.58 11.55 -6.55
N GLY A 157 21.61 11.53 -5.69
CA GLY A 157 22.93 12.07 -6.03
C GLY A 157 23.65 11.28 -7.13
N THR A 158 23.36 9.98 -7.26
CA THR A 158 24.01 9.10 -8.25
C THR A 158 23.20 8.97 -9.54
N TYR A 159 21.87 8.88 -9.43
CA TYR A 159 21.00 8.52 -10.55
C TYR A 159 20.03 9.62 -10.99
N GLY A 160 19.97 10.73 -10.26
CA GLY A 160 19.03 11.84 -10.51
C GLY A 160 17.63 11.60 -9.96
N GLU A 161 16.81 12.64 -10.01
CA GLU A 161 15.52 12.74 -9.34
C GLU A 161 14.49 11.76 -9.88
N ALA A 162 14.42 11.61 -11.21
CA ALA A 162 13.47 10.69 -11.84
C ALA A 162 13.73 9.23 -11.44
N TRP A 163 15.01 8.83 -11.43
CA TRP A 163 15.38 7.47 -11.03
C TRP A 163 15.14 7.25 -9.54
N ALA A 164 15.52 8.20 -8.69
CA ALA A 164 15.31 8.11 -7.24
C ALA A 164 13.81 8.03 -6.87
N PHE A 165 12.97 8.81 -7.56
CA PHE A 165 11.52 8.73 -7.41
C PHE A 165 10.96 7.38 -7.89
N SER A 166 11.43 6.86 -9.03
CA SER A 166 11.08 5.52 -9.51
C SER A 166 11.46 4.44 -8.51
N ALA A 167 12.65 4.53 -7.91
CA ALA A 167 13.10 3.62 -6.86
C ALA A 167 12.19 3.69 -5.62
N LEU A 168 11.77 4.88 -5.21
CA LEU A 168 10.86 5.06 -4.09
C LEU A 168 9.48 4.42 -4.32
N VAL A 169 8.88 4.63 -5.50
CA VAL A 169 7.61 3.99 -5.90
C VAL A 169 7.77 2.47 -5.86
N ARG A 170 8.87 1.93 -6.39
CA ARG A 170 9.17 0.50 -6.38
C ARG A 170 9.27 -0.06 -4.96
N THR A 171 9.93 0.64 -4.06
CA THR A 171 10.09 0.20 -2.66
C THR A 171 8.73 0.03 -1.98
N VAL A 172 7.81 0.98 -2.17
CA VAL A 172 6.46 0.88 -1.61
C VAL A 172 5.66 -0.26 -2.26
N LEU A 173 5.74 -0.42 -3.60
CA LEU A 173 5.01 -1.47 -4.31
C LEU A 173 5.55 -2.90 -4.09
N LEU A 174 6.76 -3.03 -3.55
CA LEU A 174 7.38 -4.31 -3.19
C LEU A 174 7.36 -4.57 -1.68
N SER A 175 6.84 -3.63 -0.88
CA SER A 175 6.68 -3.79 0.55
C SER A 175 5.63 -4.87 0.87
N PRO A 176 5.85 -5.73 1.88
CA PRO A 176 4.84 -6.67 2.36
C PRO A 176 3.54 -6.01 2.85
N GLN A 177 3.57 -4.71 3.17
CA GLN A 177 2.38 -3.98 3.60
C GLN A 177 1.48 -3.56 2.44
N PHE A 178 2.01 -3.56 1.22
CA PHE A 178 1.26 -3.34 -0.01
C PHE A 178 0.94 -4.67 -0.71
N LEU A 179 1.97 -5.52 -0.90
CA LEU A 179 1.88 -6.81 -1.56
C LEU A 179 0.84 -7.68 -0.90
#